data_AF-A0A526YDU9-F1
#
_entry.id   AF-A0A526YDU9-F1
#
_cell.length_a   1.000
_cell.length_b   1.000
_cell.length_c   1.000
_cell.angle_alpha   90.00
_cell.angle_beta   90.00
_cell.angle_gamma   90.00
#
_symmetry.space_group_name_H-M   'P 1'
#
loop_
_entity.id
_entity.type
_entity.pdbx_description
1 polymer ?
#
loop_
_entity_poly.entity_id
_entity_poly.type
_entity_poly.pdbx_seq_one_letter_code
_entity_poly.pdbx_strand_id
1 'polypeptide(L)'
;MRGKTIVGAGLAVALLAAVAGTALADDTPELTELSPDGKDGCFGRIYDAAHLKLHPNQKVGRIFFYYGSDPVSHPNEEPSSAPSGYNGFLATTVRGANKPEWVGGWCGKDDPQSGEIHCGMECDRTMALVNVDEKGRLIVSGVHS
;
A
#
# COMPACT_ATOMS: atom_id res chain seq x y z
N MET A 1 52.94 0.99 -59.02
CA MET A 1 52.83 2.46 -59.05
C MET A 1 51.48 2.87 -58.47
N ARG A 2 51.50 3.93 -57.64
CA ARG A 2 50.36 4.74 -57.13
C ARG A 2 49.43 4.10 -56.09
N GLY A 3 49.70 4.47 -54.83
CA GLY A 3 48.69 4.55 -53.78
C GLY A 3 47.92 5.88 -53.79
N LYS A 4 46.79 5.87 -53.07
CA LYS A 4 45.95 6.95 -52.50
C LYS A 4 44.54 6.32 -52.31
N THR A 5 43.80 6.46 -51.22
CA THR A 5 43.68 7.51 -50.19
C THR A 5 42.93 6.93 -48.98
N ILE A 6 43.32 7.34 -47.77
CA ILE A 6 42.51 7.26 -46.54
C ILE A 6 41.56 8.46 -46.55
N VAL A 7 40.24 8.27 -46.44
CA VAL A 7 39.28 9.20 -45.80
C VAL A 7 38.00 8.41 -45.46
N GLY A 8 37.54 8.47 -44.21
CA GLY A 8 36.18 8.03 -43.87
C GLY A 8 35.97 7.52 -42.44
N ALA A 9 36.48 8.21 -41.43
CA ALA A 9 35.94 8.09 -40.07
C ALA A 9 34.65 8.89 -39.98
N GLY A 10 33.57 8.31 -39.48
CA GLY A 10 32.42 9.09 -39.03
C GLY A 10 31.07 8.38 -39.11
N LEU A 11 30.46 8.24 -37.93
CA LEU A 11 29.00 8.20 -37.70
C LEU A 11 28.25 6.91 -38.07
N ALA A 12 28.24 5.94 -37.16
CA ALA A 12 27.12 5.01 -37.05
C ALA A 12 26.87 4.54 -35.60
N VAL A 13 27.06 5.43 -34.61
CA VAL A 13 26.66 5.17 -33.21
C VAL A 13 25.70 6.28 -32.79
N ALA A 14 24.49 6.30 -33.36
CA ALA A 14 23.48 7.30 -32.99
C ALA A 14 22.04 6.82 -33.17
N LEU A 15 21.75 5.52 -33.04
CA LEU A 15 20.40 4.99 -33.28
C LEU A 15 19.86 4.04 -32.20
N LEU A 16 20.46 4.00 -31.01
CA LEU A 16 20.00 3.14 -29.90
C LEU A 16 19.42 3.90 -28.69
N ALA A 17 19.28 5.22 -28.74
CA ALA A 17 18.87 6.01 -27.57
C ALA A 17 17.37 6.40 -27.51
N ALA A 18 16.54 5.99 -28.47
CA ALA A 18 15.18 6.54 -28.61
C ALA A 18 14.04 5.63 -28.10
N VAL A 19 14.35 4.51 -27.43
CA VAL A 19 13.31 3.65 -26.81
C VAL A 19 13.50 3.60 -25.28
N ALA A 20 13.86 4.73 -24.68
CA ALA A 20 13.57 4.95 -23.28
C ALA A 20 12.11 5.39 -23.20
N GLY A 21 11.19 4.43 -23.15
CA GLY A 21 9.82 4.72 -22.78
C GLY A 21 9.86 5.45 -21.45
N THR A 22 9.28 6.65 -21.39
CA THR A 22 9.00 7.31 -20.12
C THR A 22 8.05 6.39 -19.38
N ALA A 23 8.56 5.60 -18.43
CA ALA A 23 7.72 5.03 -17.40
C ALA A 23 7.17 6.25 -16.64
N LEU A 24 5.94 6.64 -16.96
CA LEU A 24 5.22 7.52 -16.07
C LEU A 24 5.00 6.68 -14.83
N ALA A 25 5.59 7.12 -13.71
CA ALA A 25 5.17 6.60 -12.42
C ALA A 25 3.68 6.92 -12.35
N ASP A 26 2.82 5.89 -12.43
CA ASP A 26 1.40 6.06 -12.16
C ASP A 26 1.30 6.72 -10.80
N ASP A 27 0.58 7.85 -10.77
CA ASP A 27 0.23 8.53 -9.52
C ASP A 27 -0.32 7.45 -8.57
N THR A 28 0.17 7.42 -7.33
CA THR A 28 -0.35 6.48 -6.33
C THR A 28 -1.87 6.65 -6.32
N PRO A 29 -2.66 5.60 -6.58
CA PRO A 29 -4.11 5.75 -6.69
C PRO A 29 -4.63 6.42 -5.43
N GLU A 30 -5.15 7.64 -5.54
CA GLU A 30 -5.78 8.30 -4.41
C GLU A 30 -7.03 7.49 -4.06
N LEU A 31 -6.97 6.74 -2.95
CA LEU A 31 -8.09 5.98 -2.45
C LEU A 31 -9.08 6.95 -1.80
N THR A 32 -9.80 7.70 -2.62
CA THR A 32 -10.71 8.78 -2.20
C THR A 32 -11.83 8.31 -1.26
N GLU A 33 -12.13 7.02 -1.24
CA GLU A 33 -13.07 6.41 -0.29
C GLU A 33 -12.52 6.35 1.13
N LEU A 34 -11.21 6.17 1.28
CA LEU A 34 -10.50 6.20 2.57
C LEU A 34 -10.05 7.62 2.91
N SER A 35 -9.66 8.39 1.90
CA SER A 35 -9.16 9.74 2.06
C SER A 35 -9.62 10.65 0.91
N PRO A 36 -10.79 11.30 1.05
CA PRO A 36 -11.34 12.16 0.01
C PRO A 36 -10.45 13.35 -0.39
N ASP A 37 -9.53 13.75 0.49
CA ASP A 37 -8.61 14.88 0.29
C ASP A 37 -7.13 14.44 0.18
N GLY A 38 -6.88 13.14 0.01
CA GLY A 38 -5.53 12.57 -0.15
C GLY A 38 -4.67 12.60 1.11
N LYS A 39 -5.22 13.01 2.26
CA LYS A 39 -4.50 13.05 3.55
C LYS A 39 -4.48 11.71 4.25
N ASP A 40 -3.63 11.58 5.27
CA ASP A 40 -3.63 10.40 6.11
C ASP A 40 -5.00 10.22 6.82
N GLY A 41 -5.54 9.00 6.77
CA GLY A 41 -6.81 8.62 7.39
C GLY A 41 -6.58 7.66 8.54
N CYS A 42 -7.20 7.92 9.70
CA CYS A 42 -7.14 7.03 10.87
C CYS A 42 -8.53 6.57 11.27
N PHE A 43 -8.72 5.25 11.24
CA PHE A 43 -9.97 4.57 11.57
C PHE A 43 -9.72 3.69 12.78
N GLY A 44 -10.66 3.66 13.72
CA GLY A 44 -10.45 2.86 14.91
C GLY A 44 -11.74 2.47 15.61
N ARG A 45 -11.67 1.33 16.29
CA ARG A 45 -12.72 0.86 17.18
C ARG A 45 -12.12 0.30 18.45
N ILE A 46 -12.59 0.83 19.58
CA ILE A 46 -12.22 0.38 20.93
C ILE A 46 -13.47 -0.22 21.57
N TYR A 47 -13.33 -1.44 22.08
CA TYR A 47 -14.38 -2.14 22.79
C TYR A 47 -14.12 -2.06 24.29
N ASP A 48 -15.03 -1.43 25.02
CA ASP A 48 -14.90 -1.28 26.47
C ASP A 48 -15.17 -2.61 27.22
N ALA A 49 -14.88 -2.60 28.52
CA ALA A 49 -15.05 -3.78 29.36
C ALA A 49 -16.51 -4.27 29.41
N ALA A 50 -17.49 -3.37 29.33
CA ALA A 50 -18.91 -3.74 29.36
C ALA A 50 -19.31 -4.50 28.09
N HIS A 51 -18.92 -3.99 26.93
CA HIS A 51 -19.12 -4.65 25.64
C HIS A 51 -18.42 -6.01 25.60
N LEU A 52 -17.15 -6.04 25.99
CA LEU A 52 -16.36 -7.27 25.99
C LEU A 52 -16.91 -8.32 26.96
N LYS A 53 -17.57 -7.92 28.05
CA LYS A 53 -18.28 -8.84 28.96
C LYS A 53 -19.52 -9.45 28.31
N LEU A 54 -20.26 -8.67 27.51
CA LEU A 54 -21.44 -9.15 26.76
C LEU A 54 -21.05 -10.04 25.57
N HIS A 55 -19.83 -9.92 25.05
CA HIS A 55 -19.32 -10.68 23.91
C HIS A 55 -18.09 -11.54 24.28
N PRO A 56 -18.22 -12.60 25.10
CA PRO A 56 -17.08 -13.33 25.66
C PRO A 56 -16.16 -14.00 24.63
N ASN A 57 -16.68 -14.35 23.45
CA ASN A 57 -15.91 -14.98 22.37
C ASN A 57 -15.10 -13.98 21.52
N GLN A 58 -15.34 -12.69 21.67
CA GLN A 58 -14.63 -11.66 20.90
C GLN A 58 -13.21 -11.47 21.46
N LYS A 59 -12.19 -11.91 20.71
CA LYS A 59 -10.78 -11.81 21.13
C LYS A 59 -10.20 -10.41 20.98
N VAL A 60 -10.52 -9.70 19.90
CA VAL A 60 -10.01 -8.35 19.60
C VAL A 60 -10.75 -7.31 20.43
N GLY A 61 -10.02 -6.56 21.26
CA GLY A 61 -10.55 -5.46 22.06
C GLY A 61 -10.31 -4.08 21.45
N ARG A 62 -9.34 -3.95 20.55
CA ARG A 62 -9.03 -2.70 19.85
C ARG A 62 -8.56 -3.01 18.44
N ILE A 63 -9.02 -2.22 17.48
CA ILE A 63 -8.60 -2.28 16.08
C ILE A 63 -8.37 -0.85 15.59
N PHE A 64 -7.26 -0.62 14.92
CA PHE A 64 -6.94 0.66 14.26
C PHE A 64 -6.45 0.37 12.86
N PHE A 65 -7.00 1.06 11.88
CA PHE A 65 -6.51 1.07 10.50
C PHE A 65 -6.07 2.48 10.16
N TYR A 66 -4.85 2.61 9.66
CA TYR A 66 -4.27 3.87 9.26
C TYR A 66 -3.88 3.80 7.79
N TYR A 67 -4.41 4.71 7.00
CA TYR A 67 -4.04 4.91 5.60
C TYR A 67 -3.16 6.15 5.51
N GLY A 68 -1.97 6.05 4.93
CA GLY A 68 -1.05 7.19 4.85
C GLY A 68 0.42 6.82 4.98
N SER A 69 1.23 7.82 5.32
CA SER A 69 2.68 7.65 5.50
C SER A 69 3.03 6.82 6.74
N ASP A 70 4.01 5.91 6.65
CA ASP A 70 4.39 5.00 7.75
C ASP A 70 4.56 5.75 9.10
N PRO A 71 3.66 5.49 10.08
CA PRO A 71 3.66 6.23 11.33
C PRO A 71 4.76 5.80 12.30
N VAL A 72 5.47 4.69 12.04
CA VAL A 72 6.44 4.09 12.98
C VAL A 72 7.81 3.86 12.33
N SER A 73 7.98 4.18 11.04
CA SER A 73 9.24 4.04 10.30
C SER A 73 9.80 2.62 10.38
N HIS A 74 8.98 1.64 9.99
CA HIS A 74 9.41 0.26 9.89
C HIS A 74 10.48 0.15 8.79
N PRO A 75 11.54 -0.66 9.00
CA PRO A 75 12.49 -0.94 7.95
C PRO A 75 11.77 -1.69 6.83
N ASN A 76 11.49 -0.97 5.73
CA ASN A 76 11.00 -1.57 4.50
C ASN A 76 12.18 -2.31 3.84
N GLU A 77 12.02 -3.60 3.53
CA GLU A 77 13.04 -4.39 2.84
C GLU A 77 13.11 -4.07 1.32
N GLU A 78 12.18 -3.27 0.81
CA GLU A 78 12.14 -2.86 -0.60
C GLU A 78 13.28 -1.88 -0.95
N PRO A 79 13.96 -2.05 -2.11
CA PRO A 79 14.86 -1.05 -2.64
C PRO A 79 14.07 0.22 -2.94
N SER A 80 14.60 1.36 -2.48
CA SER A 80 13.95 2.67 -2.37
C SER A 80 13.61 3.39 -3.69
N SER A 81 13.17 2.66 -4.72
CA SER A 81 12.93 3.17 -6.08
C SER A 81 11.47 3.33 -6.48
N ALA A 82 10.52 3.16 -5.55
CA ALA A 82 9.12 3.48 -5.80
C ALA A 82 8.55 4.34 -4.66
N PRO A 83 7.58 5.24 -4.92
CA PRO A 83 6.90 6.00 -3.87
C PRO A 83 6.04 5.12 -2.94
N SER A 84 5.99 3.80 -3.19
CA SER A 84 5.14 2.79 -2.57
C SER A 84 5.78 2.11 -1.36
N GLY A 85 6.01 2.88 -0.29
CA GLY A 85 5.98 2.26 1.04
C GLY A 85 4.59 1.70 1.33
N TYR A 86 4.46 0.84 2.34
CA TYR A 86 3.14 0.50 2.88
C TYR A 86 2.32 1.77 3.08
N ASN A 87 1.09 1.78 2.58
CA ASN A 87 0.17 2.91 2.68
C ASN A 87 -1.06 2.55 3.52
N GLY A 88 -1.20 1.29 3.95
CA GLY A 88 -2.22 0.81 4.88
C GLY A 88 -1.58 0.06 6.04
N PHE A 89 -1.99 0.39 7.26
CA PHE A 89 -1.43 -0.17 8.49
C PHE A 89 -2.57 -0.60 9.41
N LEU A 90 -2.58 -1.86 9.82
CA LEU A 90 -3.60 -2.41 10.71
C LEU A 90 -2.95 -2.80 12.04
N ALA A 91 -3.48 -2.22 13.13
CA ALA A 91 -3.15 -2.58 14.49
C ALA A 91 -4.32 -3.31 15.14
N THR A 92 -4.05 -4.43 15.81
CA THR A 92 -5.05 -5.07 16.67
C THR A 92 -4.49 -5.30 18.06
N THR A 93 -5.34 -5.16 19.08
CA THR A 93 -5.01 -5.55 20.45
C THR A 93 -6.03 -6.55 20.93
N VAL A 94 -5.57 -7.77 21.20
CA VAL A 94 -6.40 -8.82 21.80
C VAL A 94 -6.51 -8.63 23.33
N ARG A 95 -7.53 -9.24 23.93
CA ARG A 95 -7.71 -9.20 25.39
C ARG A 95 -6.47 -9.70 26.12
N GLY A 96 -6.04 -8.96 27.13
CA GLY A 96 -4.89 -9.31 27.97
C GLY A 96 -3.53 -9.06 27.32
N ALA A 97 -3.47 -8.62 26.06
CA ALA A 97 -2.22 -8.19 25.45
C ALA A 97 -1.79 -6.82 26.00
N ASN A 98 -0.49 -6.69 26.34
CA ASN A 98 0.09 -5.43 26.80
C ASN A 98 0.55 -4.52 25.64
N LYS A 99 0.54 -5.04 24.41
CA LYS A 99 0.91 -4.31 23.20
C LYS A 99 0.04 -4.74 22.01
N PRO A 100 -0.22 -3.83 21.06
CA PRO A 100 -0.83 -4.19 19.78
C PRO A 100 0.12 -5.03 18.90
N GLU A 101 -0.48 -5.87 18.06
CA GLU A 101 0.15 -6.48 16.89
C GLU A 101 -0.17 -5.62 15.67
N TRP A 102 0.81 -5.48 14.78
CA TRP A 102 0.73 -4.60 13.61
C TRP A 102 1.08 -5.35 12.34
N VAL A 103 0.44 -4.95 11.25
CA VAL A 103 0.74 -5.37 9.89
C VAL A 103 0.63 -4.16 8.97
N GLY A 104 1.52 -4.07 7.98
CA GLY A 104 1.52 -3.04 6.94
C GLY A 104 1.29 -3.69 5.58
N GLY A 105 0.67 -2.94 4.67
CA GLY A 105 0.40 -3.39 3.32
C GLY A 105 0.29 -2.23 2.33
N TRP A 106 0.43 -2.55 1.05
CA TRP A 106 0.03 -1.67 -0.04
C TRP A 106 -1.45 -1.90 -0.35
N CYS A 107 -2.22 -0.84 -0.33
CA CYS A 107 -3.64 -0.79 -0.63
C CYS A 107 -3.87 -0.11 -1.98
N GLY A 108 -4.72 -0.72 -2.80
CA GLY A 108 -5.13 -0.20 -4.10
C GLY A 108 -6.44 -0.83 -4.57
N LYS A 109 -6.91 -0.42 -5.75
CA LYS A 109 -8.07 -1.03 -6.42
C LYS A 109 -7.61 -1.79 -7.64
N ASP A 110 -8.11 -3.00 -7.80
CA ASP A 110 -7.96 -3.76 -9.05
C ASP A 110 -8.91 -3.25 -10.14
N ASP A 111 -10.11 -2.80 -9.75
CA ASP A 111 -11.10 -2.14 -10.61
C ASP A 111 -11.42 -0.74 -10.03
N PRO A 112 -11.15 0.36 -10.77
CA PRO A 112 -11.49 1.72 -10.33
C PRO A 112 -12.97 1.95 -9.99
N GLN A 113 -13.89 1.15 -10.56
CA GLN A 113 -15.33 1.25 -10.30
C GLN A 113 -15.81 0.41 -9.11
N SER A 114 -14.96 -0.49 -8.60
CA SER A 114 -15.27 -1.28 -7.40
C SER A 114 -15.12 -0.43 -6.15
N GLY A 115 -15.95 -0.68 -5.13
CA GLY A 115 -15.74 -0.14 -3.77
C GLY A 115 -14.78 -0.99 -2.92
N GLU A 116 -14.33 -2.13 -3.44
CA GLU A 116 -13.38 -3.01 -2.77
C GLU A 116 -11.94 -2.54 -3.00
N ILE A 117 -11.22 -2.37 -1.90
CA ILE A 117 -9.81 -2.01 -1.84
C ILE A 117 -9.04 -3.24 -1.37
N HIS A 118 -8.08 -3.66 -2.18
CA HIS A 118 -7.21 -4.77 -1.88
C HIS A 118 -5.95 -4.25 -1.20
N CYS A 119 -5.68 -4.74 0.01
CA CYS A 119 -4.42 -4.46 0.70
C CYS A 119 -3.54 -5.71 0.71
N GLY A 120 -2.46 -5.67 -0.06
CA GLY A 120 -1.46 -6.72 -0.19
C GLY A 120 -0.20 -6.47 0.65
N MET A 121 0.52 -7.54 0.94
CA MET A 121 1.86 -7.58 1.54
C MET A 121 2.81 -8.27 0.55
N GLU A 122 4.09 -8.26 0.87
CA GLU A 122 5.15 -8.91 0.10
C GLU A 122 4.87 -10.42 -0.06
N CYS A 123 5.27 -10.94 -1.23
CA CYS A 123 5.01 -12.30 -1.70
C CYS A 123 3.54 -12.59 -2.02
N ASP A 124 2.81 -11.61 -2.57
CA ASP A 124 1.40 -11.73 -3.01
C ASP A 124 0.45 -12.19 -1.90
N ARG A 125 0.78 -11.90 -0.64
CA ARG A 125 -0.07 -12.23 0.50
C ARG A 125 -1.09 -11.12 0.72
N THR A 126 -2.35 -11.47 0.92
CA THR A 126 -3.39 -10.48 1.25
C THR A 126 -3.33 -10.12 2.73
N MET A 127 -3.08 -8.85 3.07
CA MET A 127 -3.22 -8.35 4.45
C MET A 127 -4.69 -8.39 4.86
N ALA A 128 -5.54 -7.75 4.05
CA ALA A 128 -6.97 -7.66 4.26
C ALA A 128 -7.68 -7.18 2.98
N LEU A 129 -8.98 -7.46 2.90
CA LEU A 129 -9.90 -6.77 2.00
C LEU A 129 -10.55 -5.62 2.78
N VAL A 130 -10.57 -4.44 2.18
CA VAL A 130 -11.07 -3.22 2.80
C VAL A 130 -12.20 -2.66 1.94
N ASN A 131 -13.31 -2.29 2.57
CA ASN A 131 -14.44 -1.65 1.89
C ASN A 131 -14.99 -0.53 2.77
N VAL A 132 -15.45 0.55 2.15
CA VAL A 132 -16.17 1.62 2.83
C VAL A 132 -17.64 1.54 2.40
N ASP A 133 -18.53 1.29 3.35
CA ASP A 133 -19.95 1.20 3.03
C ASP A 133 -20.60 2.57 2.77
N GLU A 134 -21.86 2.56 2.33
CA GLU A 134 -22.65 3.78 2.06
C GLU A 134 -22.79 4.73 3.27
N LYS A 135 -22.48 4.26 4.49
CA LYS A 135 -22.52 5.04 5.73
C LYS A 135 -21.13 5.54 6.14
N GLY A 136 -20.12 5.36 5.30
CA GLY A 136 -18.74 5.72 5.59
C GLY A 136 -18.06 4.79 6.60
N ARG A 137 -18.60 3.58 6.83
CA ARG A 137 -18.00 2.63 7.77
C ARG A 137 -16.96 1.78 7.06
N LEU A 138 -15.76 1.75 7.65
CA LEU A 138 -14.69 0.86 7.22
C LEU A 138 -15.01 -0.59 7.63
N ILE A 139 -15.03 -1.48 6.64
CA ILE A 139 -15.15 -2.92 6.81
C ILE A 139 -13.81 -3.53 6.41
N VAL A 140 -13.18 -4.19 7.38
CA VAL A 140 -11.96 -4.97 7.17
C VAL A 140 -12.35 -6.45 7.23
N SER A 141 -12.06 -7.19 6.18
CA SER A 141 -12.35 -8.62 6.07
C SER A 141 -11.16 -9.40 5.51
N GLY A 142 -11.20 -10.73 5.58
CA GLY A 142 -10.10 -11.58 5.09
C GLY A 142 -8.74 -11.22 5.70
N VAL A 143 -8.70 -10.90 7.00
CA VAL A 143 -7.46 -10.47 7.69
C VAL A 143 -6.52 -11.66 7.84
N HIS A 144 -5.29 -11.53 7.33
CA HIS A 144 -4.21 -12.49 7.53
C HIS A 144 -3.04 -11.80 8.25
N SER A 145 -2.48 -12.49 9.24
CA SER A 145 -1.29 -12.08 10.01
C SER A 145 -0.15 -13.06 9.77
#